data_AF-A0A6L7IK79-F1
#
_entry.id   AF-A0A6L7IK79-F1
#
_cell.length_a   1.000
_cell.length_b   1.000
_cell.length_c   1.000
_cell.angle_alpha   90.00
_cell.angle_beta   90.00
_cell.angle_gamma   90.00
#
_symmetry.space_group_name_H-M   'P 1'
#
loop_
_entity.id
_entity.type
_entity.pdbx_description
1 polymer ?
#
loop_
_entity_poly.entity_id
_entity_poly.type
_entity_poly.pdbx_seq_one_letter_code
_entity_poly.pdbx_strand_id
1 'polypeptide(L)'
;MKTKFLFRNPGAILSLIVFAFIAVFTVRCTPPPPEEPVSDSYKKKLITYEESRVLFDEYSRTNNQILAQSRNGNPDSRWYWFSLEDMEGFIKYVKENAKKQNLKDPGIRIYLGKYPENHPAGKMAKPEYAGYQTIFLMPTAKAEKEDNTTLKRAQTMDENEDVQSIQPLNMTNLAPPPNSLTNSMN
;
A
#
# COMPACT_ATOMS: atom_id res chain seq x y z
N MET A 1 42.39 -46.94 15.64
CA MET A 1 41.14 -46.30 15.17
C MET A 1 40.72 -46.93 13.86
N LYS A 2 39.56 -47.59 13.81
CA LYS A 2 39.01 -48.23 12.61
C LYS A 2 37.94 -47.33 12.01
N THR A 3 38.16 -46.82 10.81
CA THR A 3 37.11 -46.28 9.94
C THR A 3 37.09 -47.14 8.68
N LYS A 4 36.14 -48.08 8.62
CA LYS A 4 35.86 -48.86 7.40
C LYS A 4 35.08 -47.97 6.46
N PHE A 5 35.73 -47.55 5.38
CA PHE A 5 35.15 -46.71 4.33
C PHE A 5 34.05 -47.50 3.59
N LEU A 6 32.82 -47.03 3.72
CA LEU A 6 31.61 -47.62 3.14
C LEU A 6 31.37 -47.03 1.74
N PHE A 7 32.04 -47.50 0.69
CA PHE A 7 31.56 -47.30 -0.69
C PHE A 7 32.02 -48.45 -1.59
N ARG A 8 31.11 -49.40 -1.84
CA ARG A 8 31.39 -50.65 -2.54
C ARG A 8 30.79 -50.71 -3.97
N ASN A 9 30.18 -49.65 -4.48
CA ASN A 9 29.66 -49.68 -5.85
C ASN A 9 29.55 -48.28 -6.50
N PRO A 10 30.36 -47.95 -7.52
CA PRO A 10 30.34 -46.63 -8.16
C PRO A 10 29.01 -46.34 -8.88
N GLY A 11 28.32 -47.37 -9.37
CA GLY A 11 26.99 -47.23 -9.99
C GLY A 11 25.90 -46.77 -9.01
N ALA A 12 26.02 -47.12 -7.72
CA ALA A 12 25.05 -46.72 -6.70
C ALA A 12 25.17 -45.22 -6.37
N ILE A 13 26.39 -44.67 -6.37
CA ILE A 13 26.65 -43.24 -6.14
C ILE A 13 26.12 -42.42 -7.31
N LEU A 14 26.38 -42.86 -8.55
CA LEU A 14 25.89 -42.19 -9.74
C LEU A 14 24.35 -42.16 -9.79
N SER A 15 23.70 -43.28 -9.42
CA SER A 15 22.24 -43.36 -9.35
C SER A 15 21.63 -42.47 -8.27
N LEU A 16 22.32 -42.27 -7.14
CA LEU A 16 21.90 -41.38 -6.04
C LEU A 16 22.05 -39.91 -6.42
N ILE A 17 23.11 -39.55 -7.15
CA ILE A 17 23.33 -38.21 -7.69
C ILE A 17 22.27 -37.89 -8.75
N VAL A 18 21.94 -38.83 -9.64
CA VAL A 18 20.87 -38.66 -10.66
C VAL A 18 19.50 -38.49 -10.00
N PHE A 19 19.17 -39.29 -8.97
CA PHE A 19 17.92 -39.12 -8.22
C PHE A 19 17.84 -37.79 -7.46
N ALA A 20 18.96 -37.35 -6.86
CA ALA A 20 19.04 -36.04 -6.21
C ALA A 20 18.89 -34.88 -7.22
N PHE A 21 19.48 -35.00 -8.41
CA PHE A 21 19.30 -34.04 -9.50
C PHE A 21 17.84 -33.98 -9.95
N ILE A 22 17.19 -35.13 -10.18
CA ILE A 22 15.77 -35.20 -10.58
C ILE A 22 14.86 -34.59 -9.50
N ALA A 23 15.12 -34.88 -8.21
CA ALA A 23 14.36 -34.29 -7.10
C ALA A 23 14.52 -32.75 -7.04
N VAL A 24 15.71 -32.22 -7.31
CA VAL A 24 15.96 -30.76 -7.36
C VAL A 24 15.25 -30.10 -8.56
N PHE A 25 15.13 -30.78 -9.70
CA PHE A 25 14.40 -30.28 -10.86
C PHE A 25 12.87 -30.35 -10.68
N THR A 26 12.34 -31.31 -9.93
CA THR A 26 10.87 -31.42 -9.69
C THR A 26 10.32 -30.41 -8.67
N VAL A 27 11.15 -29.82 -7.81
CA VAL A 27 10.71 -28.80 -6.83
C VAL A 27 10.49 -27.42 -7.48
N ARG A 28 10.96 -27.20 -8.72
CA ARG A 28 10.86 -25.90 -9.41
C ARG A 28 9.57 -25.66 -10.21
N CYS A 29 8.59 -26.58 -10.15
CA CYS A 29 7.33 -26.44 -10.89
C CYS A 29 6.11 -26.44 -9.96
N THR A 30 6.07 -25.59 -8.93
CA THR A 30 4.78 -25.15 -8.41
C THR A 30 4.27 -24.04 -9.34
N PRO A 31 3.18 -24.26 -10.10
CA PRO A 31 2.57 -23.19 -10.87
C PRO A 31 2.24 -22.02 -9.93
N PRO A 32 2.33 -20.76 -10.42
CA PRO A 32 1.96 -19.61 -9.61
C PRO A 32 0.54 -19.80 -9.07
N PRO A 33 0.25 -19.33 -7.84
CA PRO A 33 -1.09 -19.42 -7.27
C PRO A 33 -2.12 -18.90 -8.28
N PRO A 34 -3.29 -19.56 -8.41
CA PRO A 34 -4.35 -19.08 -9.29
C PRO A 34 -4.66 -17.61 -8.96
N GLU A 35 -4.64 -16.74 -9.97
CA GLU A 35 -5.04 -15.35 -9.80
C GLU A 35 -6.50 -15.31 -9.35
N GLU A 36 -6.76 -14.66 -8.22
CA GLU A 36 -8.14 -14.47 -7.75
C GLU A 36 -8.91 -13.67 -8.80
N PRO A 37 -10.14 -14.08 -9.17
CA PRO A 37 -10.92 -13.34 -10.15
C PRO A 37 -11.17 -11.92 -9.65
N VAL A 38 -10.97 -10.94 -10.52
CA VAL A 38 -11.19 -9.52 -10.19
C VAL A 38 -12.66 -9.31 -9.84
N SER A 39 -12.93 -8.79 -8.64
CA SER A 39 -14.29 -8.48 -8.17
C SER A 39 -14.93 -7.37 -9.01
N ASP A 40 -16.22 -7.49 -9.30
CA ASP A 40 -17.00 -6.48 -10.02
C ASP A 40 -17.43 -5.29 -9.14
N SER A 41 -17.07 -5.28 -7.85
CA SER A 41 -17.51 -4.25 -6.90
C SER A 41 -17.11 -2.82 -7.29
N TYR A 42 -16.04 -2.65 -8.08
CA TYR A 42 -15.58 -1.33 -8.54
C TYR A 42 -16.48 -0.75 -9.64
N LYS A 43 -17.19 -1.58 -10.43
CA LYS A 43 -17.91 -1.13 -11.64
C LYS A 43 -18.94 -0.03 -11.34
N LYS A 44 -19.59 -0.09 -10.18
CA LYS A 44 -20.58 0.90 -9.74
C LYS A 44 -19.98 2.22 -9.23
N LYS A 45 -18.66 2.27 -9.05
CA LYS A 45 -17.91 3.43 -8.51
C LYS A 45 -17.11 4.17 -9.58
N LEU A 46 -17.11 3.67 -10.83
CA LEU A 46 -16.43 4.32 -11.94
C LEU A 46 -17.17 5.60 -12.33
N ILE A 47 -16.39 6.64 -12.61
CA ILE A 47 -16.85 7.91 -13.18
C ILE A 47 -16.28 8.07 -14.58
N THR A 48 -16.89 8.92 -15.40
CA THR A 48 -16.34 9.25 -16.73
C THR A 48 -15.12 10.16 -16.61
N TYR A 49 -14.39 10.28 -17.72
CA TYR A 49 -13.28 11.22 -17.80
C TYR A 49 -13.74 12.67 -17.59
N GLU A 50 -14.87 13.05 -18.19
CA GLU A 50 -15.46 14.39 -18.05
C GLU A 50 -15.84 14.69 -16.60
N GLU A 51 -16.47 13.75 -15.91
CA GLU A 51 -16.79 13.87 -14.48
C GLU A 51 -15.51 14.05 -13.65
N SER A 52 -14.45 13.29 -13.95
CA SER A 52 -13.17 13.43 -13.25
C SER A 52 -12.53 14.81 -13.42
N ARG A 53 -12.65 15.42 -14.62
CA ARG A 53 -12.15 16.78 -14.85
C ARG A 53 -12.92 17.81 -14.05
N VAL A 54 -14.25 17.71 -14.02
CA VAL A 54 -15.09 18.62 -13.22
C VAL A 54 -14.66 18.59 -11.75
N LEU A 55 -14.43 17.40 -11.17
CA LEU A 55 -13.96 17.27 -9.79
C LEU A 55 -12.56 17.87 -9.59
N PHE A 56 -11.64 17.63 -10.53
CA PHE A 56 -10.28 18.17 -10.44
C PHE A 56 -10.21 19.69 -10.58
N ASP A 57 -10.96 20.25 -11.52
CA ASP A 57 -11.04 21.69 -11.76
C ASP A 57 -11.69 22.40 -10.58
N GLU A 58 -12.73 21.80 -9.99
CA GLU A 58 -13.39 22.29 -8.78
C GLU A 58 -12.38 22.41 -7.63
N TYR A 59 -11.64 21.34 -7.33
CA TYR A 59 -10.62 21.34 -6.28
C TYR A 59 -9.52 22.37 -6.56
N SER A 60 -9.08 22.48 -7.82
CA SER A 60 -8.03 23.40 -8.25
C SER A 60 -8.44 24.87 -8.04
N ARG A 61 -9.68 25.24 -8.41
CA ARG A 61 -10.18 26.62 -8.31
C ARG A 61 -10.70 27.00 -6.92
N THR A 62 -10.78 26.05 -5.99
CA THR A 62 -11.29 26.27 -4.63
C THR A 62 -10.21 25.94 -3.59
N ASN A 63 -10.17 24.70 -3.11
CA ASN A 63 -9.28 24.25 -2.03
C ASN A 63 -7.82 24.52 -2.34
N ASN A 64 -7.34 24.16 -3.53
CA ASN A 64 -5.94 24.33 -3.88
C ASN A 64 -5.52 25.80 -3.93
N GLN A 65 -6.40 26.68 -4.42
CA GLN A 65 -6.15 28.12 -4.46
C GLN A 65 -6.02 28.71 -3.06
N ILE A 66 -6.89 28.31 -2.12
CA ILE A 66 -6.81 28.75 -0.71
C ILE A 66 -5.51 28.26 -0.07
N LEU A 67 -5.14 27.00 -0.30
CA LEU A 67 -3.89 26.43 0.21
C LEU A 67 -2.68 27.18 -0.37
N ALA A 68 -2.65 27.45 -1.67
CA ALA A 68 -1.58 28.21 -2.31
C ALA A 68 -1.44 29.62 -1.71
N GLN A 69 -2.56 30.32 -1.48
CA GLN A 69 -2.57 31.64 -0.86
C GLN A 69 -1.98 31.63 0.55
N SER A 70 -2.35 30.63 1.37
CA SER A 70 -1.77 30.46 2.71
C SER A 70 -0.26 30.12 2.71
N ARG A 71 0.30 29.79 1.54
CA ARG A 71 1.69 29.40 1.34
C ARG A 71 2.46 30.37 0.44
N ASN A 72 2.11 31.65 0.49
CA ASN A 72 2.76 32.73 -0.28
C ASN A 72 2.79 32.46 -1.79
N GLY A 73 1.71 31.88 -2.32
CA GLY A 73 1.57 31.54 -3.74
C GLY A 73 2.14 30.18 -4.13
N ASN A 74 2.76 29.44 -3.22
CA ASN A 74 3.25 28.10 -3.54
C ASN A 74 2.11 27.08 -3.52
N PRO A 75 1.75 26.46 -4.67
CA PRO A 75 0.66 25.50 -4.74
C PRO A 75 0.97 24.27 -3.88
N ASP A 76 -0.07 23.73 -3.25
CA ASP A 76 0.00 22.42 -2.60
C ASP A 76 -0.41 21.32 -3.59
N SER A 77 -0.26 20.05 -3.23
CA SER A 77 -0.57 18.91 -4.09
C SER A 77 -2.03 18.90 -4.54
N ARG A 78 -2.27 18.55 -5.81
CA ARG A 78 -3.59 18.34 -6.40
C ARG A 78 -3.87 16.88 -6.71
N TRP A 79 -2.83 16.07 -6.83
CA TRP A 79 -2.93 14.64 -7.07
C TRP A 79 -1.73 13.90 -6.46
N TYR A 80 -1.87 12.59 -6.36
CA TYR A 80 -0.82 11.69 -5.92
C TYR A 80 -0.79 10.48 -6.84
N TRP A 81 0.39 9.98 -7.15
CA TRP A 81 0.58 8.86 -8.07
C TRP A 81 1.31 7.72 -7.38
N PHE A 82 0.67 6.55 -7.30
CA PHE A 82 1.33 5.31 -6.94
C PHE A 82 1.59 4.51 -8.20
N SER A 83 2.76 3.85 -8.26
CA SER A 83 2.94 2.79 -9.25
C SER A 83 1.95 1.65 -8.94
N LEU A 84 1.51 0.94 -9.99
CA LEU A 84 0.67 -0.24 -9.78
C LEU A 84 1.43 -1.32 -8.99
N GLU A 85 2.75 -1.43 -9.21
CA GLU A 85 3.63 -2.32 -8.46
C GLU A 85 3.61 -2.05 -6.94
N ASP A 86 3.76 -0.78 -6.54
CA ASP A 86 3.69 -0.40 -5.12
C ASP A 86 2.30 -0.65 -4.53
N MET A 87 1.25 -0.36 -5.30
CA MET A 87 -0.13 -0.57 -4.85
C MET A 87 -0.46 -2.05 -4.67
N GLU A 88 -0.10 -2.89 -5.64
CA GLU A 88 -0.26 -4.35 -5.57
C GLU A 88 0.55 -4.95 -4.42
N GLY A 89 1.81 -4.52 -4.29
CA GLY A 89 2.68 -4.92 -3.19
C GLY A 89 2.12 -4.56 -1.82
N PHE A 90 1.60 -3.34 -1.66
CA PHE A 90 1.00 -2.89 -0.40
C PHE A 90 -0.33 -3.60 -0.10
N ILE A 91 -1.20 -3.79 -1.10
CA ILE A 91 -2.44 -4.57 -0.94
C ILE A 91 -2.12 -6.00 -0.48
N LYS A 92 -1.11 -6.63 -1.09
CA LYS A 92 -0.65 -7.97 -0.68
C LYS A 92 -0.13 -7.96 0.76
N TYR A 93 0.71 -6.98 1.11
CA TYR A 93 1.21 -6.81 2.48
C TYR A 93 0.07 -6.68 3.50
N VAL A 94 -0.97 -5.87 3.22
CA VAL A 94 -2.14 -5.71 4.10
C VAL A 94 -2.91 -7.02 4.23
N LYS A 95 -3.22 -7.70 3.12
CA LYS A 95 -3.95 -8.98 3.12
C LYS A 95 -3.21 -10.06 3.92
N GLU A 96 -1.90 -10.18 3.75
CA GLU A 96 -1.09 -11.19 4.44
C GLU A 96 -1.01 -10.94 5.95
N ASN A 97 -0.85 -9.68 6.38
CA ASN A 97 -0.82 -9.35 7.80
C ASN A 97 -2.20 -9.47 8.46
N ALA A 98 -3.27 -9.10 7.76
CA ALA A 98 -4.64 -9.32 8.22
C ALA A 98 -4.92 -10.81 8.44
N LYS A 99 -4.49 -11.66 7.49
CA LYS A 99 -4.62 -13.12 7.61
C LYS A 99 -3.87 -13.67 8.83
N LYS A 100 -2.63 -13.22 9.09
CA LYS A 100 -1.84 -13.64 10.26
C LYS A 100 -2.52 -13.28 11.59
N GLN A 101 -3.29 -12.20 11.59
CA GLN A 101 -3.98 -11.67 12.77
C GLN A 101 -5.46 -12.09 12.83
N ASN A 102 -5.93 -12.95 11.92
CA ASN A 102 -7.33 -13.36 11.79
C ASN A 102 -8.35 -12.21 11.60
N LEU A 103 -7.89 -11.04 11.16
CA LEU A 103 -8.73 -9.87 10.92
C LEU A 103 -9.71 -10.13 9.77
N LYS A 104 -10.92 -9.56 9.88
CA LYS A 104 -11.99 -9.70 8.90
C LYS A 104 -12.16 -8.44 8.08
N ASP A 105 -12.50 -8.62 6.80
CA ASP A 105 -12.77 -7.53 5.86
C ASP A 105 -11.64 -6.48 5.81
N PRO A 106 -10.40 -6.88 5.46
CA PRO A 106 -9.29 -5.94 5.40
C PRO A 106 -9.51 -4.90 4.30
N GLY A 107 -9.27 -3.64 4.63
CA GLY A 107 -9.39 -2.50 3.73
C GLY A 107 -8.19 -1.56 3.80
N ILE A 108 -8.27 -0.48 3.03
CA ILE A 108 -7.32 0.62 3.04
C ILE A 108 -8.12 1.92 3.14
N ARG A 109 -7.80 2.74 4.14
CA ARG A 109 -8.30 4.11 4.30
C ARG A 109 -7.22 5.09 3.86
N ILE A 110 -7.59 6.09 3.08
CA ILE A 110 -6.68 7.15 2.65
C ILE A 110 -6.86 8.35 3.59
N TYR A 111 -5.81 8.72 4.29
CA TYR A 111 -5.78 9.91 5.15
C TYR A 111 -5.07 11.06 4.45
N LEU A 112 -5.58 12.27 4.68
CA LEU A 112 -4.86 13.50 4.40
C LEU A 112 -3.90 13.78 5.56
N GLY A 113 -2.64 14.07 5.24
CA GLY A 113 -1.60 14.43 6.19
C GLY A 113 -0.92 15.75 5.83
N LYS A 114 -0.07 16.24 6.73
CA LYS A 114 0.80 17.39 6.49
C LYS A 114 2.17 17.08 7.09
N TYR A 115 3.24 17.31 6.33
CA TYR A 115 4.58 17.15 6.88
C TYR A 115 4.87 18.29 7.87
N PRO A 116 5.36 17.96 9.07
CA PRO A 116 5.81 18.99 10.02
C PRO A 116 6.89 19.87 9.39
N GLU A 117 6.89 21.15 9.76
CA GLU A 117 7.91 22.10 9.31
C GLU A 117 9.34 21.65 9.69
N ASN A 118 9.45 20.91 10.80
CA ASN A 118 10.70 20.45 11.39
C ASN A 118 10.83 18.91 11.41
N HIS A 119 10.41 18.23 10.34
CA HIS A 119 10.58 16.78 10.27
C HIS A 119 12.05 16.37 10.03
N PRO A 120 12.51 15.20 10.54
CA PRO A 120 13.89 14.78 10.37
C PRO A 120 14.20 14.45 8.90
N ALA A 121 15.33 14.94 8.38
CA ALA A 121 15.79 14.61 7.03
C ALA A 121 15.96 13.08 6.88
N GLY A 122 15.37 12.52 5.81
CA GLY A 122 15.40 11.08 5.55
C GLY A 122 14.40 10.25 6.35
N LYS A 123 13.54 10.88 7.16
CA LYS A 123 12.39 10.25 7.80
C LYS A 123 11.11 10.92 7.33
N MET A 124 10.10 10.12 7.00
CA MET A 124 8.79 10.54 6.49
C MET A 124 8.82 11.18 5.09
N ALA A 125 9.66 12.20 4.85
CA ALA A 125 9.71 12.93 3.60
C ALA A 125 11.09 13.55 3.34
N LYS A 126 11.23 14.20 2.18
CA LYS A 126 12.38 15.06 1.90
C LYS A 126 12.19 16.42 2.58
N PRO A 127 13.26 17.09 3.05
CA PRO A 127 13.15 18.36 3.77
C PRO A 127 12.35 19.45 3.04
N GLU A 128 12.43 19.50 1.71
CA GLU A 128 11.69 20.44 0.87
C GLU A 128 10.16 20.27 0.91
N TYR A 129 9.67 19.14 1.43
CA TYR A 129 8.23 18.88 1.61
C TYR A 129 7.70 19.36 2.97
N ALA A 130 8.54 20.03 3.78
CA ALA A 130 8.11 20.67 5.01
C ALA A 130 6.91 21.60 4.79
N GLY A 131 5.87 21.43 5.61
CA GLY A 131 4.69 22.27 5.55
C GLY A 131 3.73 21.99 4.38
N TYR A 132 4.02 20.99 3.55
CA TYR A 132 3.12 20.55 2.46
C TYR A 132 2.19 19.43 2.92
N GLN A 133 1.02 19.36 2.28
CA GLN A 133 0.08 18.27 2.46
C GLN A 133 0.61 16.97 1.82
N THR A 134 0.16 15.82 2.32
CA THR A 134 0.45 14.49 1.79
C THR A 134 -0.76 13.57 1.96
N ILE A 135 -0.68 12.34 1.45
CA ILE A 135 -1.59 11.25 1.80
C ILE A 135 -0.83 10.05 2.32
N PHE A 136 -1.48 9.26 3.16
CA PHE A 136 -1.00 7.93 3.51
C PHE A 136 -2.15 6.93 3.55
N LEU A 137 -1.81 5.67 3.25
CA LEU A 137 -2.72 4.55 3.18
C LEU A 137 -2.65 3.78 4.49
N MET A 138 -3.73 3.79 5.24
CA MET A 138 -3.87 3.12 6.52
C MET A 138 -4.62 1.79 6.35
N PRO A 139 -4.04 0.66 6.77
CA PRO A 139 -4.73 -0.62 6.79
C PRO A 139 -5.92 -0.56 7.75
N THR A 140 -7.06 -1.09 7.32
CA THR A 140 -8.27 -1.19 8.15
C THR A 140 -8.78 -2.62 8.20
N ALA A 141 -9.62 -2.92 9.19
CA ALA A 141 -10.37 -4.17 9.29
C ALA A 141 -11.70 -3.92 9.99
N LYS A 142 -12.65 -4.83 9.81
CA LYS A 142 -13.93 -4.78 10.52
C LYS A 142 -13.71 -4.81 12.03
N ALA A 143 -14.37 -3.91 12.75
CA ALA A 143 -14.31 -3.87 14.20
C ALA A 143 -14.78 -5.21 14.81
N GLU A 144 -13.99 -5.76 15.72
CA GLU A 144 -14.48 -6.84 16.58
C GLU A 144 -15.49 -6.22 17.54
N LYS A 145 -16.75 -6.67 17.48
CA LYS A 145 -17.76 -6.25 18.44
C LYS A 145 -17.42 -6.89 19.79
N GLU A 146 -16.67 -6.18 20.64
CA GLU A 146 -16.67 -6.49 22.06
C GLU A 146 -18.06 -6.19 22.62
N ASP A 147 -18.68 -7.20 23.24
CA ASP A 147 -20.02 -7.15 23.83
C ASP A 147 -20.13 -6.22 25.07
N ASN A 148 -19.15 -5.34 25.31
CA ASN A 148 -19.17 -4.41 26.43
C ASN A 148 -19.83 -3.08 26.05
N THR A 149 -21.15 -3.14 26.09
CA THR A 149 -22.08 -2.01 26.20
C THR A 149 -21.62 -0.98 27.23
N THR A 150 -21.10 0.19 26.82
CA THR A 150 -21.52 1.52 27.38
C THR A 150 -20.87 2.78 26.81
N LEU A 151 -19.89 2.79 25.89
CA LEU A 151 -19.22 4.06 25.52
C LEU A 151 -18.78 4.17 24.05
N LYS A 152 -19.65 3.93 23.06
CA LYS A 152 -19.39 4.37 21.65
C LYS A 152 -20.64 4.89 20.93
N ARG A 153 -21.60 5.46 21.68
CA ARG A 153 -22.77 6.12 21.09
C ARG A 153 -22.48 7.58 20.80
N ALA A 154 -21.46 7.83 19.99
CA ALA A 154 -21.25 9.10 19.30
C ALA A 154 -20.37 8.86 18.06
N GLN A 155 -21.01 8.89 16.89
CA GLN A 155 -20.42 9.34 15.62
C GLN A 155 -19.32 8.46 14.98
N THR A 156 -19.72 7.39 14.27
CA THR A 156 -19.37 7.13 12.85
C THR A 156 -20.08 5.86 12.37
N MET A 157 -20.69 5.88 11.19
CA MET A 157 -21.27 4.70 10.50
C MET A 157 -20.20 3.81 9.83
N ASP A 158 -18.93 3.97 10.19
CA ASP A 158 -17.85 3.18 9.61
C ASP A 158 -17.69 1.89 10.43
N GLU A 159 -17.99 0.75 9.82
CA GLU A 159 -17.83 -0.57 10.44
C GLU A 159 -16.36 -1.01 10.55
N ASN A 160 -15.44 -0.30 9.90
CA ASN A 160 -14.01 -0.62 9.85
C ASN A 160 -13.18 0.31 10.75
N GLU A 161 -12.24 -0.26 11.49
CA GLU A 161 -11.28 0.44 12.35
C GLU A 161 -9.86 0.38 11.77
N ASP A 162 -9.01 1.34 12.15
CA ASP A 162 -7.60 1.36 11.76
C ASP A 162 -6.82 0.25 12.46
N VAL A 163 -6.02 -0.50 11.71
CA VAL A 163 -5.21 -1.60 12.24
C VAL A 163 -3.80 -1.11 12.56
N GLN A 164 -3.58 -0.67 13.80
CA GLN A 164 -2.30 -0.07 14.24
C GLN A 164 -1.10 -1.03 14.18
N SER A 165 -1.35 -2.34 14.17
CA SER A 165 -0.31 -3.37 14.08
C SER A 165 0.25 -3.56 12.67
N ILE A 166 -0.38 -2.99 11.64
CA ILE A 166 0.06 -3.06 10.24
C ILE A 166 0.50 -1.66 9.81
N GLN A 167 1.72 -1.54 9.26
CA GLN A 167 2.29 -0.24 8.98
C GLN A 167 1.58 0.46 7.81
N PRO A 168 1.36 1.79 7.89
CA PRO A 168 0.81 2.56 6.79
C PRO A 168 1.86 2.84 5.71
N LEU A 169 1.38 3.06 4.47
CA LEU A 169 2.20 3.50 3.35
C LEU A 169 2.01 5.00 3.10
N ASN A 170 3.07 5.78 3.25
CA ASN A 170 3.06 7.22 2.97
C ASN A 170 3.41 7.49 1.50
N MET A 171 2.74 8.47 0.89
CA MET A 171 3.13 9.01 -0.42
C MET A 171 4.17 10.10 -0.23
N THR A 172 5.40 9.88 -0.71
CA THR A 172 6.47 10.88 -0.57
C THR A 172 6.64 11.79 -1.78
N ASN A 173 5.85 11.65 -2.85
CA ASN A 173 5.99 12.49 -4.05
C ASN A 173 4.82 13.45 -4.17
N LEU A 174 5.10 14.75 -4.01
CA LEU A 174 4.12 15.83 -4.14
C LEU A 174 3.91 16.23 -5.59
N ALA A 175 2.67 16.59 -5.94
CA ALA A 175 2.32 17.00 -7.29
C ALA A 175 1.35 18.20 -7.33
N PRO A 176 1.82 19.40 -7.72
CA PRO A 176 3.14 19.64 -8.28
C PRO A 176 4.21 19.74 -7.18
N PRO A 177 5.50 19.55 -7.51
CA PRO A 177 6.56 19.66 -6.51
C PRO A 177 6.66 21.11 -5.98
N PRO A 178 7.24 21.31 -4.78
CA PRO A 178 7.51 22.64 -4.26
C PRO A 178 8.19 23.56 -5.29
N ASN A 179 7.81 24.83 -5.31
CA ASN A 179 8.34 25.85 -6.22
C ASN A 179 8.06 25.61 -7.72
N SER A 180 7.12 24.73 -8.09
CA SER A 180 6.68 24.57 -9.48
C SER A 180 5.76 25.70 -9.94
N LEU A 181 5.87 26.12 -11.20
CA LEU A 181 4.84 26.90 -11.87
C LEU A 181 3.62 26.01 -12.17
N THR A 182 2.41 26.47 -11.86
CA THR A 182 1.17 25.71 -12.04
C THR A 182 0.81 25.58 -13.53
N ASN A 183 0.86 24.37 -14.09
CA ASN A 183 0.21 24.05 -15.36
C ASN A 183 -1.15 23.37 -15.11
N SER A 184 -2.15 23.69 -15.93
CA SER A 184 -3.43 22.97 -16.02
C SER A 184 -3.22 21.55 -16.52
N MET A 185 -4.13 20.62 -16.23
CA MET A 185 -4.16 19.34 -16.94
C MET A 185 -4.52 19.62 -18.40
N ASN A 186 -3.65 19.20 -19.33
CA ASN A 186 -3.91 19.25 -20.77
C ASN A 186 -4.72 18.03 -21.21
#